data_AF-A0A097PNN5-F1
#
_entry.id   AF-A0A097PNN5-F1
#
_cell.length_a   1.000
_cell.length_b   1.000
_cell.length_c   1.000
_cell.angle_alpha   90.00
_cell.angle_beta   90.00
_cell.angle_gamma   90.00
#
_symmetry.space_group_name_H-M   'P 1'
#
loop_
_entity.id
_entity.type
_entity.pdbx_description
1 polymer ?
#
loop_
_entity_poly.entity_id
_entity_poly.type
_entity_poly.pdbx_seq_one_letter_code
_entity_poly.pdbx_strand_id
1 'polypeptide(L)'
;DEASSFWKSNTQMTVIVIDRMMGYRLVSNIAIVSWVFSPANVDVFHLCDRPWEVLRNAISKTVNRISDLRRQIPMLESSVVSAEKAMEELEAAESKLEIVDGQPVQAENPGRLNRLRAYAEK
;
A
#
# COMPACT_ATOMS: atom_id res chain seq x y z
N ASP A 1 16.76 -20.82 -4.00
CA ASP A 1 16.92 -22.03 -4.84
C ASP A 1 16.35 -23.32 -4.24
N GLU A 2 16.16 -23.32 -2.93
CA GLU A 2 15.71 -24.43 -2.09
C GLU A 2 14.30 -24.89 -2.48
N ALA A 3 13.37 -23.95 -2.64
CA ALA A 3 11.99 -24.24 -3.01
C ALA A 3 11.89 -24.91 -4.40
N SER A 4 12.67 -24.44 -5.38
CA SER A 4 12.70 -25.03 -6.72
C SER A 4 13.42 -26.38 -6.77
N SER A 5 14.44 -26.58 -5.93
CA SER A 5 15.12 -27.88 -5.81
C SER A 5 14.20 -28.92 -5.16
N PHE A 6 13.52 -28.55 -4.08
CA PHE A 6 12.59 -29.42 -3.38
C PHE A 6 11.44 -29.88 -4.28
N TRP A 7 10.83 -28.95 -5.03
CA TRP A 7 9.74 -29.23 -5.95
C TRP A 7 10.18 -29.50 -7.41
N LYS A 8 11.44 -29.91 -7.64
CA LYS A 8 11.99 -30.06 -9.00
C LYS A 8 11.16 -30.95 -9.94
N SER A 9 10.53 -32.00 -9.39
CA SER A 9 9.69 -32.96 -10.11
C SER A 9 8.22 -32.50 -10.27
N ASN A 10 7.84 -31.39 -9.63
CA ASN A 10 6.50 -30.84 -9.68
C ASN A 10 6.56 -29.35 -10.05
N THR A 11 6.45 -29.10 -11.35
CA THR A 11 6.50 -27.75 -11.93
C THR A 11 5.40 -26.86 -11.37
N GLN A 12 4.17 -27.37 -11.28
CA GLN A 12 3.02 -26.62 -10.75
C GLN A 12 3.26 -26.18 -9.30
N MET A 13 3.74 -27.08 -8.43
CA MET A 13 4.02 -26.73 -7.03
C MET A 13 5.14 -25.70 -6.91
N THR A 14 6.17 -25.77 -7.76
CA THR A 14 7.22 -24.75 -7.78
C THR A 14 6.63 -23.37 -8.09
N VAL A 15 5.76 -23.27 -9.11
CA VAL A 15 5.09 -22.00 -9.48
C VAL A 15 4.24 -21.48 -8.32
N ILE A 16 3.38 -22.34 -7.74
CA ILE A 16 2.47 -21.97 -6.65
C ILE A 16 3.24 -21.48 -5.42
N VAL A 17 4.30 -22.19 -5.03
CA VAL A 17 5.07 -21.83 -3.83
C VAL A 17 5.79 -20.50 -4.02
N ILE A 18 6.47 -20.30 -5.15
CA ILE A 18 7.15 -19.02 -5.44
C ILE A 18 6.12 -17.87 -5.49
N ASP A 19 4.96 -18.11 -6.10
CA ASP A 19 3.87 -17.15 -6.17
C ASP A 19 3.34 -16.73 -4.78
N ARG A 20 3.22 -17.69 -3.85
CA ARG A 20 2.82 -17.44 -2.46
C ARG A 20 3.92 -16.76 -1.66
N MET A 21 5.18 -17.14 -1.85
CA MET A 21 6.32 -16.47 -1.21
C MET A 21 6.41 -15.00 -1.60
N MET A 22 6.12 -14.66 -2.86
CA MET A 22 5.98 -13.26 -3.30
C MET A 22 4.81 -12.57 -2.60
N GLY A 23 3.64 -13.22 -2.55
CA GLY A 23 2.43 -12.68 -1.92
C GLY A 23 2.62 -12.38 -0.43
N TYR A 24 3.32 -13.25 0.29
CA TYR A 24 3.69 -13.07 1.69
C TYR A 24 4.93 -12.21 1.92
N ARG A 25 5.53 -11.67 0.85
CA ARG A 25 6.74 -10.83 0.90
C ARG A 25 7.96 -11.53 1.50
N LEU A 26 7.99 -12.86 1.45
CA LEU A 26 9.17 -13.66 1.80
C LEU A 26 10.26 -13.55 0.73
N VAL A 27 9.84 -13.36 -0.52
CA VAL A 27 10.73 -13.14 -1.66
C VAL A 27 10.27 -11.88 -2.39
N SER A 28 11.21 -11.00 -2.75
CA SER A 28 10.90 -9.81 -3.53
C SER A 28 10.70 -10.16 -5.01
N ASN A 29 9.94 -9.32 -5.72
CA ASN A 29 9.79 -9.46 -7.18
C ASN A 29 11.14 -9.38 -7.92
N ILE A 30 12.06 -8.51 -7.48
CA ILE A 30 13.41 -8.39 -8.04
C ILE A 30 14.21 -9.67 -7.82
N ALA A 31 14.10 -10.31 -6.65
CA ALA A 31 14.74 -11.58 -6.38
C ALA A 31 14.20 -12.70 -7.28
N ILE A 32 12.89 -12.71 -7.56
CA ILE A 32 12.29 -13.66 -8.52
C ILE A 32 12.85 -13.44 -9.92
N VAL A 33 12.92 -12.20 -10.39
CA VAL A 33 13.51 -11.88 -11.70
C VAL A 33 14.96 -12.35 -11.76
N SER A 34 15.75 -12.04 -10.73
CA SER A 34 17.16 -12.46 -10.65
C SER A 34 17.30 -13.99 -10.66
N TRP A 35 16.41 -14.70 -9.96
CA TRP A 35 16.37 -16.16 -9.94
C TRP A 35 15.99 -16.75 -11.30
N VAL A 36 14.97 -16.19 -11.98
CA VAL A 36 14.55 -16.66 -13.32
C VAL A 36 15.72 -16.61 -14.30
N PHE A 37 16.51 -15.53 -14.29
CA PHE A 37 17.69 -15.38 -15.16
C PHE A 37 18.98 -15.96 -14.60
N SER A 38 18.92 -16.74 -13.52
CA SER A 38 20.11 -17.43 -12.99
C SER A 38 20.54 -18.56 -13.94
N PRO A 39 21.85 -18.93 -13.95
CA PRO A 39 22.35 -19.99 -14.82
C PRO A 39 21.58 -21.32 -14.71
N ALA A 40 21.09 -21.64 -13.51
CA ALA A 40 20.31 -22.85 -13.23
C ALA A 40 18.98 -22.93 -14.02
N ASN A 41 18.44 -21.78 -14.44
CA ASN A 41 17.19 -21.70 -15.18
C ASN A 41 17.40 -21.39 -16.67
N VAL A 42 18.46 -20.67 -17.03
CA VAL A 42 18.75 -20.30 -18.44
C VAL A 42 18.87 -21.53 -19.33
N ASP A 43 19.55 -22.57 -18.85
CA ASP A 43 19.75 -23.82 -19.60
C ASP A 43 18.44 -24.58 -19.86
N VAL A 44 17.37 -24.29 -19.11
CA VAL A 44 16.07 -24.98 -19.24
C VAL A 44 14.98 -24.12 -19.88
N PHE A 45 15.28 -22.88 -20.28
CA PHE A 45 14.29 -21.98 -20.90
C PHE A 45 13.66 -22.53 -22.18
N HIS A 46 14.42 -23.34 -22.94
CA HIS A 46 13.96 -23.98 -24.16
C HIS A 46 13.28 -25.34 -23.93
N LEU A 47 13.34 -25.86 -22.70
CA LEU A 47 12.84 -27.19 -22.34
C LEU A 47 11.61 -27.12 -21.43
N CYS A 48 11.40 -26.01 -20.73
CA CYS A 48 10.38 -25.89 -19.70
C CYS A 48 9.79 -24.48 -19.64
N ASP A 49 8.46 -24.40 -19.63
CA ASP A 49 7.72 -23.13 -19.52
C ASP A 49 7.70 -22.55 -18.09
N ARG A 50 8.08 -23.35 -17.09
CA ARG A 50 8.01 -22.97 -15.66
C ARG A 50 8.68 -21.63 -15.33
N PRO A 51 9.92 -21.33 -15.76
CA PRO A 51 10.55 -20.04 -15.45
C PRO A 51 9.78 -18.86 -16.04
N TRP A 52 9.19 -19.02 -17.22
CA TRP A 52 8.39 -18.01 -17.90
C TRP A 52 7.05 -17.77 -17.20
N GLU A 53 6.42 -18.83 -16.70
CA GLU A 53 5.19 -18.74 -15.91
C GLU A 53 5.42 -17.98 -14.60
N VAL A 54 6.49 -18.32 -13.87
CA VAL A 54 6.89 -17.61 -12.64
C VAL A 54 7.15 -16.14 -12.92
N LEU A 55 7.89 -15.83 -14.01
CA LEU A 55 8.19 -14.46 -14.40
C LEU A 55 6.91 -13.67 -14.72
N ARG A 56 6.02 -14.26 -15.52
CA ARG A 56 4.73 -13.65 -15.87
C ARG A 56 3.92 -13.34 -14.62
N ASN A 57 3.79 -14.28 -13.69
CA ASN A 57 3.04 -14.10 -12.45
C ASN A 57 3.62 -12.96 -11.60
N ALA A 58 4.95 -12.90 -11.46
CA ALA A 58 5.62 -11.85 -10.72
C ALA A 58 5.42 -10.46 -11.35
N ILE A 59 5.52 -10.35 -12.68
CA ILE A 59 5.28 -9.10 -13.40
C ILE A 59 3.82 -8.68 -13.26
N SER A 60 2.86 -9.56 -13.54
CA SER A 60 1.42 -9.28 -13.46
C SER A 60 1.02 -8.79 -12.06
N LYS A 61 1.51 -9.45 -10.99
CA LYS A 61 1.25 -8.99 -9.61
C LYS A 61 1.87 -7.64 -9.30
N THR A 62 3.06 -7.37 -9.81
CA THR A 62 3.72 -6.07 -9.64
C THR A 62 2.93 -4.97 -10.33
N VAL A 63 2.50 -5.20 -11.58
CA VAL A 63 1.66 -4.25 -12.33
C VAL A 63 0.33 -4.01 -11.64
N ASN A 64 -0.36 -5.06 -11.20
CA ASN A 64 -1.63 -4.93 -10.49
C ASN A 64 -1.49 -4.11 -9.21
N ARG A 65 -0.45 -4.38 -8.42
CA ARG A 65 -0.17 -3.61 -7.20
C ARG A 65 0.10 -2.14 -7.51
N ILE A 66 0.86 -1.84 -8.56
CA ILE A 66 1.12 -0.45 -8.99
C ILE A 66 -0.19 0.22 -9.41
N SER A 67 -1.03 -0.46 -10.19
CA SER A 67 -2.33 0.06 -10.62
C SER A 67 -3.26 0.35 -9.44
N ASP A 68 -3.31 -0.55 -8.45
CA ASP A 68 -4.10 -0.35 -7.23
C ASP A 68 -3.59 0.83 -6.40
N LEU A 69 -2.27 0.95 -6.22
CA LEU A 69 -1.67 2.08 -5.51
C LEU A 69 -1.96 3.41 -6.23
N ARG A 70 -1.81 3.45 -7.56
CA ARG A 70 -2.13 4.64 -8.37
C ARG A 70 -3.60 5.05 -8.23
N ARG A 71 -4.51 4.08 -8.15
CA ARG A 71 -5.94 4.35 -7.93
C ARG A 71 -6.23 4.87 -6.52
N GLN A 72 -5.47 4.44 -5.53
CA GLN A 72 -5.64 4.87 -4.13
C GLN A 72 -5.08 6.27 -3.86
N ILE A 73 -4.05 6.71 -4.59
CA ILE A 73 -3.42 8.03 -4.39
C ILE A 73 -4.44 9.18 -4.42
N PRO A 74 -5.30 9.36 -5.45
CA PRO A 74 -6.26 10.47 -5.48
C PRO A 74 -7.29 10.43 -4.35
N MET A 75 -7.71 9.22 -3.94
CA MET A 75 -8.63 9.06 -2.81
C MET A 75 -7.97 9.51 -1.52
N LEU A 76 -6.70 9.16 -1.32
CA LEU A 76 -5.92 9.58 -0.17
C LEU A 76 -5.66 11.10 -0.18
N GLU A 77 -5.27 11.66 -1.32
CA GLU A 77 -5.07 13.11 -1.48
C GLU A 77 -6.35 13.89 -1.12
N SER A 78 -7.51 13.47 -1.63
CA SER A 78 -8.80 14.08 -1.29
C SER A 78 -9.11 13.96 0.21
N SER A 79 -8.84 12.81 0.81
CA SER A 79 -9.05 12.60 2.25
C SER A 79 -8.15 13.50 3.10
N VAL A 80 -6.88 13.68 2.69
CA VAL A 80 -5.93 14.57 3.36
C VAL A 80 -6.40 16.01 3.29
N VAL A 81 -6.79 16.50 2.11
CA VAL A 81 -7.32 17.87 1.95
C VAL A 81 -8.57 18.10 2.79
N SER A 82 -9.44 17.10 2.91
CA SER A 82 -10.64 17.21 3.75
C SER A 82 -10.31 17.27 5.26
N ALA A 83 -9.28 16.51 5.69
CA ALA A 83 -8.81 16.52 7.07
C ALA A 83 -8.12 17.85 7.41
N GLU A 84 -7.30 18.39 6.50
CA GLU A 84 -6.65 19.70 6.66
C GLU A 84 -7.69 20.80 6.84
N LYS A 85 -8.73 20.85 6.01
CA LYS A 85 -9.83 21.82 6.16
C LYS A 85 -10.57 21.67 7.48
N ALA A 86 -10.80 20.44 7.94
CA ALA A 86 -11.43 20.19 9.24
C ALA A 86 -10.58 20.71 10.40
N MET A 87 -9.25 20.57 10.30
CA MET A 87 -8.31 21.11 11.28
C MET A 87 -8.26 22.64 11.25
N GLU A 88 -8.22 23.26 10.07
CA GLU A 88 -8.28 24.72 9.93
C GLU A 88 -9.59 25.31 10.48
N GLU A 89 -10.73 24.67 10.22
CA GLU A 89 -12.02 25.09 10.78
C GLU A 89 -12.07 24.98 12.31
N LEU A 90 -11.43 23.95 12.87
CA LEU A 90 -11.28 23.80 14.32
C LEU A 90 -10.40 24.93 14.89
N GLU A 91 -9.21 25.14 14.34
CA GLU A 91 -8.26 26.13 14.81
C GLU A 91 -8.85 27.54 14.74
N ALA A 92 -9.56 27.86 13.65
CA ALA A 92 -10.27 29.13 13.52
C ALA A 92 -11.41 29.30 14.53
N ALA A 93 -12.08 28.21 14.94
CA ALA A 93 -13.10 28.22 15.98
C ALA A 93 -12.50 28.34 17.40
N GLU A 94 -11.36 27.71 17.65
CA GLU A 94 -10.63 27.81 18.92
C GLU A 94 -9.98 29.19 19.11
N SER A 95 -9.41 29.79 18.06
CA SER A 95 -8.84 31.14 18.10
C SER A 95 -9.88 32.21 18.45
N LYS A 96 -11.14 32.02 18.04
CA LYS A 96 -12.26 32.91 18.43
C LYS A 96 -12.64 32.79 19.91
N LEU A 97 -12.24 31.70 20.58
CA LEU A 97 -12.42 31.50 22.02
C LEU A 97 -11.22 32.01 22.85
N GLU A 98 -10.04 32.20 22.23
CA GLU A 98 -8.86 32.80 22.86
C GLU A 98 -9.00 34.33 22.99
N ILE A 99 -9.71 34.74 24.04
CA ILE A 99 -9.60 35.99 24.82
C ILE A 99 -9.24 37.28 24.05
N VAL A 100 -10.21 38.18 23.93
CA VAL A 100 -10.00 39.64 23.75
C VAL A 100 -10.26 40.33 25.10
N ASP A 101 -9.24 41.00 25.66
CA ASP A 101 -9.31 41.95 26.79
C ASP A 101 -10.08 41.51 28.06
N GLY A 102 -9.96 40.24 28.48
CA GLY A 102 -10.38 39.79 29.82
C GLY A 102 -11.91 39.76 30.07
N GLN A 103 -12.74 39.92 29.02
CA GLN A 103 -14.18 39.66 29.08
C GLN A 103 -14.56 38.56 28.09
N PRO A 104 -15.43 37.59 28.48
CA PRO A 104 -15.83 36.51 27.59
C PRO A 104 -16.77 37.07 26.52
N VAL A 105 -16.24 37.34 25.33
CA VAL A 105 -17.05 37.69 24.14
C VAL A 105 -17.74 36.42 23.63
N GLN A 106 -18.98 36.57 23.14
CA GLN A 106 -19.90 35.47 22.86
C GLN A 106 -19.25 34.26 22.20
N ALA A 107 -19.22 33.19 23.00
CA ALA A 107 -18.57 31.93 22.72
C ALA A 107 -19.12 31.30 21.45
N GLU A 108 -18.21 30.91 20.55
CA GLU A 108 -18.45 29.83 19.60
C GLU A 108 -19.24 28.73 20.32
N ASN A 109 -20.36 28.29 19.75
CA ASN A 109 -21.28 27.38 20.45
C ASN A 109 -20.50 26.12 20.90
N PRO A 110 -20.43 25.80 22.21
CA PRO A 110 -19.61 24.70 22.70
C PRO A 110 -20.03 23.34 22.12
N GLY A 111 -21.30 23.18 21.75
CA GLY A 111 -21.79 22.00 21.03
C GLY A 111 -21.26 21.90 19.60
N ARG A 112 -21.03 23.04 18.93
CA ARG A 112 -20.39 23.08 17.61
C ARG A 112 -18.89 22.79 17.72
N LEU A 113 -18.20 23.38 18.70
CA LEU A 113 -16.77 23.15 18.94
C LEU A 113 -16.46 21.67 19.21
N ASN A 114 -17.23 21.03 20.10
CA ASN A 114 -17.07 19.60 20.39
C ASN A 114 -17.31 18.71 19.17
N ARG A 115 -18.23 19.12 18.27
CA ARG A 115 -18.46 18.41 17.00
C ARG A 115 -17.29 18.56 16.03
N LEU A 116 -16.69 19.76 15.96
CA LEU A 116 -15.50 19.99 15.14
C LEU A 116 -14.31 19.20 15.66
N ARG A 117 -14.07 19.16 17.00
CA ARG A 117 -13.04 18.31 17.61
C ARG A 117 -13.23 16.83 17.27
N ALA A 118 -14.44 16.32 17.49
CA ALA A 118 -14.76 14.92 17.18
C ALA A 118 -14.67 14.58 15.68
N TYR A 119 -14.75 15.57 14.78
CA TYR A 119 -14.59 15.38 13.34
C TYR A 119 -13.12 15.47 12.91
N ALA A 120 -12.32 16.34 13.53
CA ALA A 120 -10.89 16.49 13.27
C ALA A 120 -10.04 15.35 13.87
N GLU A 121 -10.49 14.71 14.95
CA GLU A 121 -9.82 13.56 15.58
C GLU A 121 -10.04 12.21 14.87
N LYS A 122 -10.82 12.20 13.78
CA LYS A 122 -11.31 10.99 13.11
C LYS A 122 -10.54 10.66 11.84
#